data_AF-A0A933NIA6-F1
#
_entry.id   AF-A0A933NIA6-F1
#
_cell.length_a   1.000
_cell.length_b   1.000
_cell.length_c   1.000
_cell.angle_alpha   90.00
_cell.angle_beta   90.00
_cell.angle_gamma   90.00
#
_symmetry.space_group_name_H-M   'P 1'
#
loop_
_entity.id
_entity.type
_entity.pdbx_description
1 polymer ?
#
loop_
_entity_poly.entity_id
_entity_poly.type
_entity_poly.pdbx_seq_one_letter_code
_entity_poly.pdbx_strand_id
1 'polypeptide(L)'
;MNCRLLPGTDPVRFIQTIVATLADPGIKVTWDPEELEPIPSSGRDHPLYGAIEKASSRRFPGARVVPLLSPGSSDARFFRRLGVPCYGLMPFPLTREEAGRVHGAYDRLPLDSVEPALRFAHDLIREAAR
;
A
#
# COMPACT_ATOMS: atom_id res chain seq x y z
N MET A 1 -19.02 1.26 -9.69
CA MET A 1 -18.55 2.05 -8.53
C MET A 1 -17.16 1.55 -8.14
N ASN A 2 -16.29 2.40 -7.57
CA ASN A 2 -15.01 1.97 -7.02
C ASN A 2 -15.00 2.24 -5.51
N CYS A 3 -14.97 1.18 -4.70
CA CYS A 3 -15.03 1.26 -3.25
C CYS A 3 -13.72 0.77 -2.65
N ARG A 4 -13.19 1.52 -1.68
CA ARG A 4 -12.00 1.15 -0.91
C ARG A 4 -12.43 0.82 0.51
N LEU A 5 -12.37 -0.46 0.86
CA LEU A 5 -12.78 -0.94 2.17
C LEU A 5 -11.63 -0.84 3.16
N LEU A 6 -11.95 -0.51 4.42
CA LEU A 6 -10.96 -0.55 5.49
C LEU A 6 -10.56 -2.00 5.78
N PRO A 7 -9.31 -2.26 6.21
CA PRO A 7 -8.91 -3.59 6.67
C PRO A 7 -9.90 -4.16 7.70
N GLY A 8 -10.28 -5.43 7.52
CA GLY A 8 -11.25 -6.12 8.38
C GLY A 8 -12.73 -5.87 8.03
N THR A 9 -13.03 -5.06 7.02
CA THR A 9 -14.40 -4.89 6.52
C THR A 9 -14.81 -6.11 5.68
N ASP A 10 -16.00 -6.64 5.90
CA ASP A 10 -16.59 -7.71 5.09
C ASP A 10 -17.14 -7.15 3.76
N PRO A 11 -16.56 -7.52 2.60
CA PRO A 11 -16.99 -7.01 1.31
C PRO A 11 -18.37 -7.52 0.88
N VAL A 12 -18.79 -8.72 1.32
CA VAL A 12 -20.12 -9.26 1.02
C VAL A 12 -21.17 -8.45 1.74
N ARG A 13 -20.98 -8.19 3.04
CA ARG A 13 -21.88 -7.35 3.83
C ARG A 13 -21.96 -5.93 3.29
N PHE A 14 -20.84 -5.38 2.82
CA PHE A 14 -20.80 -4.06 2.18
C PHE A 14 -21.68 -4.01 0.92
N ILE A 15 -21.57 -5.01 0.04
CA ILE A 15 -22.39 -5.09 -1.18
C ILE A 15 -23.87 -5.28 -0.86
N GLN A 16 -24.20 -6.14 0.10
CA GLN A 16 -25.58 -6.33 0.58
C GLN A 16 -26.18 -5.01 1.08
N THR A 17 -25.38 -4.18 1.75
CA THR A 17 -25.81 -2.85 2.20
C THR A 17 -26.12 -1.94 1.02
N ILE A 18 -25.31 -1.95 -0.05
CA ILE A 18 -25.59 -1.18 -1.27
C ILE A 18 -26.91 -1.62 -1.91
N VAL A 19 -27.09 -2.92 -2.12
CA VAL A 19 -28.30 -3.49 -2.73
C VAL A 19 -29.55 -3.11 -1.92
N ALA A 20 -29.49 -3.28 -0.59
CA ALA A 20 -30.60 -2.93 0.30
C ALA A 20 -30.91 -1.43 0.30
N THR A 21 -29.89 -0.58 0.18
CA THR A 21 -30.06 0.89 0.17
C THR A 21 -30.70 1.38 -1.12
N LEU A 22 -30.35 0.78 -2.27
CA LEU A 22 -30.95 1.14 -3.56
C LEU A 22 -32.44 0.79 -3.61
N ALA A 23 -32.81 -0.37 -3.05
CA ALA A 23 -34.20 -0.84 -2.93
C ALA A 23 -35.04 -0.76 -4.23
N ASP A 24 -34.40 -0.83 -5.39
CA ASP A 24 -35.04 -0.70 -6.71
C ASP A 24 -34.86 -2.01 -7.50
N PRO A 25 -35.94 -2.73 -7.83
CA PRO A 25 -35.87 -3.98 -8.59
C PRO A 25 -35.42 -3.79 -10.05
N GLY A 26 -35.44 -2.56 -10.58
CA GLY A 26 -34.91 -2.23 -11.89
C GLY A 26 -33.38 -2.12 -11.94
N ILE A 27 -32.71 -2.08 -10.78
CA ILE A 27 -31.26 -1.92 -10.68
C ILE A 27 -30.59 -3.27 -10.40
N LYS A 28 -29.77 -3.75 -11.35
CA LYS A 28 -28.92 -4.92 -11.17
C LYS A 28 -27.53 -4.50 -10.68
N VAL A 29 -27.17 -4.90 -9.47
CA VAL A 29 -25.81 -4.72 -8.93
C VAL A 29 -24.97 -5.96 -9.23
N THR A 30 -23.79 -5.77 -9.82
CA THR A 30 -22.81 -6.83 -10.08
C THR A 30 -21.45 -6.45 -9.52
N TRP A 31 -20.62 -7.45 -9.23
CA TRP A 31 -19.26 -7.30 -8.73
C TRP A 31 -18.39 -8.46 -9.23
N ASP A 32 -17.08 -8.28 -9.13
CA ASP A 32 -16.11 -9.34 -9.40
C ASP A 32 -15.95 -10.21 -8.13
N PRO A 33 -16.18 -11.53 -8.18
CA PRO A 33 -15.95 -12.42 -7.05
C PRO A 33 -14.52 -12.41 -6.52
N GLU A 34 -13.52 -12.15 -7.37
CA GLU A 34 -12.11 -12.10 -6.95
C GLU A 34 -11.82 -10.93 -6.00
N GLU A 35 -12.67 -9.90 -6.00
CA GLU A 35 -12.56 -8.73 -5.13
C GLU A 35 -13.22 -8.95 -3.75
N LEU A 36 -13.83 -10.11 -3.50
CA LEU A 36 -14.48 -10.43 -2.21
C LEU A 36 -13.56 -11.08 -1.18
N GLU A 37 -12.33 -11.44 -1.55
CA GLU A 37 -11.44 -12.10 -0.59
C GLU A 37 -10.82 -11.11 0.40
N PRO A 38 -10.91 -11.35 1.71
CA PRO A 38 -10.21 -10.56 2.70
C PRO A 38 -8.70 -10.62 2.48
N ILE A 39 -8.07 -9.46 2.32
CA ILE A 39 -6.62 -9.38 2.13
C ILE A 39 -5.97 -9.08 3.50
N PRO A 40 -5.19 -10.01 4.09
CA PRO A 40 -4.55 -9.78 5.37
C PRO A 40 -3.50 -8.65 5.27
N SER A 41 -3.31 -7.90 6.35
CA SER A 41 -2.15 -7.00 6.50
C SER A 41 -0.92 -7.81 6.89
N SER A 42 0.27 -7.38 6.47
CA SER A 42 1.54 -8.03 6.86
C SER A 42 1.96 -7.74 8.31
N GLY A 43 1.25 -6.86 9.03
CA GLY A 43 1.56 -6.52 10.43
C GLY A 43 2.87 -5.75 10.59
N ARG A 44 3.22 -5.30 11.81
CA ARG A 44 4.53 -4.68 12.09
C ARG A 44 5.54 -5.65 12.69
N ASP A 45 5.06 -6.82 13.13
CA ASP A 45 5.85 -7.78 13.91
C ASP A 45 6.72 -8.67 13.01
N HIS A 46 6.56 -8.56 11.68
CA HIS A 46 7.36 -9.30 10.71
C HIS A 46 8.79 -8.71 10.60
N PRO A 47 9.84 -9.53 10.52
CA PRO A 47 11.23 -9.06 10.42
C PRO A 47 11.50 -8.06 9.28
N LEU A 48 10.75 -8.17 8.17
CA LEU A 48 10.84 -7.24 7.04
C LEU A 48 10.48 -5.79 7.44
N TYR A 49 9.55 -5.58 8.37
CA TYR A 49 9.24 -4.24 8.88
C TYR A 49 10.45 -3.66 9.65
N GLY A 50 11.08 -4.47 10.50
CA GLY A 50 12.32 -4.09 11.19
C GLY A 50 13.49 -3.82 10.23
N ALA A 51 13.57 -4.53 9.10
CA ALA A 51 14.55 -4.25 8.07
C ALA A 51 14.35 -2.87 7.43
N ILE A 52 13.09 -2.46 7.20
CA ILE A 52 12.72 -1.12 6.73
C ILE A 52 13.15 -0.04 7.74
N GLU A 53 12.93 -0.28 9.04
CA GLU A 53 13.36 0.64 10.11
C GLU A 53 14.87 0.84 10.14
N LYS A 54 15.63 -0.26 10.08
CA LYS A 54 17.10 -0.21 10.08
C LYS A 54 17.68 0.43 8.82
N ALA A 55 17.13 0.13 7.65
CA ALA A 55 17.57 0.76 6.40
C ALA A 55 17.24 2.27 6.40
N SER A 56 16.07 2.66 6.91
CA SER A 56 15.66 4.06 7.00
C SER A 56 16.56 4.85 7.94
N SER A 57 16.86 4.31 9.13
CA SER A 57 17.69 5.01 10.12
C SER A 57 19.13 5.22 9.66
N ARG A 58 19.68 4.29 8.87
CA ARG A 58 21.01 4.45 8.24
C ARG A 58 21.03 5.55 7.20
N ARG A 59 20.02 5.59 6.31
CA ARG A 59 20.03 6.51 5.16
C ARG A 59 19.51 7.91 5.50
N PHE A 60 18.56 7.98 6.43
CA PHE A 60 17.82 9.18 6.81
C PHE A 60 17.84 9.33 8.35
N PRO A 61 18.95 9.83 8.94
CA PRO A 61 19.05 10.03 10.38
C PRO A 61 17.91 10.89 10.93
N GLY A 62 17.24 10.40 11.98
CA GLY A 62 16.09 11.07 12.59
C GLY A 62 14.72 10.78 11.94
N ALA A 63 14.68 10.10 10.79
CA ALA A 63 13.43 9.67 10.19
C ALA A 63 12.79 8.52 11.01
N ARG A 64 11.45 8.55 11.13
CA ARG A 64 10.67 7.50 11.77
C ARG A 64 9.84 6.76 10.73
N VAL A 65 9.88 5.43 10.77
CA VAL A 65 8.98 4.60 9.96
C VAL A 65 7.63 4.53 10.66
N VAL A 66 6.58 4.90 9.95
CA VAL A 66 5.19 4.85 10.43
C VAL A 66 4.35 4.12 9.39
N PRO A 67 3.37 3.29 9.77
CA PRO A 67 2.50 2.69 8.78
C PRO A 67 1.58 3.74 8.17
N LEU A 68 1.31 3.55 6.89
CA LEU A 68 0.40 4.36 6.11
C LEU A 68 -0.64 3.45 5.47
N LEU A 69 -1.92 3.79 5.61
CA LEU A 69 -2.98 3.19 4.83
C LEU A 69 -3.24 4.06 3.60
N SER A 70 -2.98 3.52 2.41
CA SER A 70 -3.24 4.20 1.15
C SER A 70 -4.65 3.86 0.62
N PRO A 71 -5.39 4.82 0.05
CA PRO A 71 -6.62 4.52 -0.70
C PRO A 71 -6.33 3.87 -2.07
N GLY A 72 -5.06 3.83 -2.49
CA GLY A 72 -4.62 3.09 -3.66
C GLY A 72 -4.55 1.58 -3.43
N SER A 73 -4.50 0.82 -4.52
CA SER A 73 -4.21 -0.62 -4.49
C SER A 73 -2.83 -0.89 -5.07
N SER A 74 -2.22 -2.02 -4.72
CA SER A 74 -0.97 -2.50 -5.30
C SER A 74 -0.98 -4.02 -5.38
N ASP A 75 -0.06 -4.58 -6.17
CA ASP A 75 0.07 -6.03 -6.35
C ASP A 75 0.43 -6.77 -5.05
N ALA A 76 0.86 -6.05 -4.01
CA ALA A 76 1.07 -6.57 -2.67
C ALA A 76 -0.14 -7.36 -2.12
N ARG A 77 -1.36 -7.10 -2.61
CA ARG A 77 -2.54 -7.91 -2.23
C ARG A 77 -2.43 -9.37 -2.68
N PHE A 78 -1.89 -9.61 -3.88
CA PHE A 78 -1.77 -10.95 -4.46
C PHE A 78 -0.69 -11.75 -3.74
N PHE A 79 0.44 -11.12 -3.43
CA PHE A 79 1.51 -11.75 -2.65
C PHE A 79 1.07 -12.07 -1.21
N ARG A 80 0.37 -11.14 -0.54
CA ARG A 80 -0.17 -11.39 0.82
C ARG A 80 -1.18 -12.52 0.86
N ARG A 81 -1.97 -12.70 -0.20
CA ARG A 81 -2.88 -13.85 -0.36
C ARG A 81 -2.14 -15.19 -0.42
N LEU A 82 -0.90 -15.19 -0.93
CA LEU A 82 0.00 -16.36 -0.93
C LEU A 82 0.83 -16.49 0.36
N GLY A 83 0.54 -15.70 1.39
CA GLY A 83 1.29 -15.72 2.65
C GLY A 83 2.63 -14.99 2.60
N VAL A 84 2.93 -14.28 1.51
CA VAL A 84 4.17 -13.50 1.39
C VAL A 84 3.96 -12.10 1.99
N PRO A 85 4.71 -11.72 3.04
CA PRO A 85 4.60 -10.41 3.67
C PRO A 85 5.07 -9.31 2.70
N CYS A 86 4.30 -8.23 2.57
CA CYS A 86 4.57 -7.13 1.66
C CYS A 86 4.23 -5.79 2.28
N TYR A 87 5.10 -4.81 2.04
CA TYR A 87 4.95 -3.42 2.48
C TYR A 87 5.11 -2.50 1.28
N GLY A 88 4.18 -1.56 1.11
CA GLY A 88 4.31 -0.50 0.10
C GLY A 88 5.42 0.46 0.51
N LEU A 89 6.35 0.73 -0.40
CA LEU A 89 7.48 1.63 -0.17
C LEU A 89 7.62 2.61 -1.33
N MET A 90 7.76 3.89 -0.98
CA MET A 90 8.23 4.93 -1.90
C MET A 90 9.61 5.35 -1.40
N PRO A 91 10.70 4.87 -2.02
CA PRO A 91 12.05 5.02 -1.47
C PRO A 91 12.62 6.43 -1.61
N PHE A 92 11.93 7.30 -2.35
CA PHE A 92 12.37 8.65 -2.66
C PHE A 92 12.08 9.60 -1.48
N PRO A 93 13.07 10.38 -1.03
CA PRO A 93 12.85 11.44 -0.05
C PRO A 93 12.13 12.62 -0.71
N LEU A 94 10.80 12.57 -0.71
CA LEU A 94 9.95 13.56 -1.36
C LEU A 94 9.25 14.46 -0.34
N THR A 95 9.09 15.73 -0.72
CA THR A 95 8.14 16.62 -0.06
C THR A 95 6.70 16.15 -0.30
N ARG A 96 5.75 16.65 0.50
CA ARG A 96 4.32 16.37 0.32
C ARG A 96 3.82 16.80 -1.07
N GLU A 97 4.32 17.92 -1.59
CA GLU A 97 3.92 18.43 -2.91
C GLU A 97 4.42 17.50 -4.03
N GLU A 98 5.67 17.05 -3.96
CA GLU A 98 6.23 16.11 -4.93
C GLU A 98 5.54 14.75 -4.88
N ALA A 99 5.29 14.20 -3.69
CA ALA A 99 4.53 12.97 -3.53
C ALA A 99 3.09 13.08 -4.07
N GLY A 100 2.50 14.28 -4.01
CA GLY A 100 1.17 14.57 -4.55
C GLY A 100 1.09 14.61 -6.08
N ARG A 101 2.23 14.58 -6.79
CA ARG A 101 2.27 14.57 -8.26
C ARG A 101 2.05 13.20 -8.88
N VAL A 102 2.12 12.13 -8.08
CA VAL A 102 1.95 10.76 -8.56
C VAL A 102 0.60 10.64 -9.29
N HIS A 103 0.63 10.19 -10.54
CA HIS A 103 -0.52 10.12 -11.46
C HIS A 103 -1.12 11.47 -11.91
N GLY A 104 -0.47 12.59 -11.60
CA GLY A 104 -0.84 13.93 -12.05
C GLY A 104 -0.26 14.30 -13.41
N ALA A 105 -0.64 15.48 -13.92
CA ALA A 105 -0.01 16.04 -15.11
C ALA A 105 1.48 16.33 -14.83
N TYR A 106 2.35 15.98 -15.78
CA TYR A 106 3.80 16.15 -15.66
C TYR A 106 4.40 15.48 -14.42
N ASP A 107 3.94 14.26 -14.11
CA ASP A 107 4.52 13.43 -13.07
C ASP A 107 6.05 13.34 -13.23
N ARG A 108 6.78 13.68 -12.18
CA ARG A 108 8.23 13.89 -12.22
C ARG A 108 8.83 13.70 -10.85
N LEU A 109 10.10 13.36 -10.86
CA LEU A 109 10.89 13.09 -9.67
C LEU A 109 12.11 14.04 -9.62
N PRO A 110 12.48 14.60 -8.46
CA PRO A 110 13.74 15.31 -8.30
C PRO A 110 14.93 14.40 -8.59
N LEU A 111 15.85 14.85 -9.43
CA LEU A 111 17.00 14.03 -9.85
C LEU A 111 17.92 13.67 -8.66
N ASP A 112 18.06 14.59 -7.71
CA ASP A 112 18.82 14.39 -6.47
C ASP A 112 18.17 13.40 -5.49
N SER A 113 16.90 13.04 -5.68
CA SER A 113 16.22 12.01 -4.88
C SER A 113 16.54 10.58 -5.33
N VAL A 114 17.04 10.40 -6.57
CA VAL A 114 17.27 9.09 -7.19
C VAL A 114 18.37 8.30 -6.48
N GLU A 115 19.54 8.91 -6.29
CA GLU A 115 20.66 8.23 -5.62
C GLU A 115 20.32 7.84 -4.17
N PRO A 116 19.74 8.72 -3.32
CA PRO A 116 19.27 8.33 -2.00
C PRO A 116 18.30 7.15 -2.00
N ALA A 117 17.34 7.14 -2.94
CA ALA A 117 16.36 6.07 -3.06
C ALA A 117 16.99 4.73 -3.42
N LEU A 118 17.91 4.71 -4.39
CA LEU A 118 18.62 3.49 -4.79
C LEU A 118 19.49 2.94 -3.66
N ARG A 119 20.18 3.80 -2.91
CA ARG A 119 20.96 3.39 -1.74
C ARG A 119 20.07 2.81 -0.64
N PHE A 120 18.91 3.45 -0.36
CA PHE A 120 17.93 2.92 0.59
C PHE A 120 17.41 1.54 0.16
N ALA A 121 17.01 1.38 -1.11
CA ALA A 121 16.52 0.11 -1.63
C ALA A 121 17.58 -1.01 -1.53
N HIS A 122 18.83 -0.70 -1.89
CA HIS A 122 19.96 -1.61 -1.74
C HIS A 122 20.17 -2.04 -0.28
N ASP A 123 20.18 -1.08 0.65
CA ASP A 123 20.41 -1.36 2.07
C ASP A 123 19.26 -2.15 2.69
N LEU A 124 18.02 -1.91 2.24
CA LEU A 124 16.86 -2.69 2.62
C LEU A 124 16.97 -4.14 2.15
N ILE A 125 17.29 -4.36 0.87
CA ILE A 125 17.47 -5.71 0.33
C ILE A 125 18.54 -6.47 1.11
N ARG A 126 19.67 -5.81 1.42
CA ARG A 126 20.74 -6.42 2.22
C ARG A 126 20.35 -6.71 3.66
N GLU A 127 19.52 -5.86 4.27
CA GLU A 127 19.04 -6.09 5.63
C GLU A 127 17.99 -7.22 5.68
N ALA A 128 17.11 -7.28 4.69
CA ALA A 128 16.06 -8.30 4.60
C ALA A 128 16.59 -9.70 4.25
N ALA A 129 17.79 -9.79 3.66
CA ALA A 129 18.45 -11.04 3.29
C ALA A 129 19.33 -11.65 4.40
N ARG A 130 19.41 -11.00 5.57
CA ARG A 130 20.11 -11.54 6.76
C ARG A 130 19.20 -12.45 7.56
#